data_AF-A0A971V0V5-F1
#
_entry.id   AF-A0A971V0V5-F1
#
_cell.length_a   1.000
_cell.length_b   1.000
_cell.length_c   1.000
_cell.angle_alpha   90.00
_cell.angle_beta   90.00
_cell.angle_gamma   90.00
#
_symmetry.space_group_name_H-M   'P 1'
#
loop_
_entity.id
_entity.type
_entity.pdbx_description
1 polymer ?
#
loop_
_entity_poly.entity_id
_entity_poly.type
_entity_poly.pdbx_seq_one_letter_code
_entity_poly.pdbx_strand_id
1 'polypeptide(L)'
;MKNWRKKNKISKLEVKSRKSVAYLLLFILLGGLAHSCQNRPKEVLNRKQMERLMYDVYIAEATIENDYQNFNTLEQKEAYINRVFKAHKTTQAHWDTSLSWYSDRIDLYLKMNDSVKARLQRTRQEIEVRMAQQNQREIDFTLLPPSYLPPYYHFSMPDTKRGVRFLLDSTEISTKVTGDDFLFSFSVLGIPPRFSLPFTSLLTMVYSDTTLYQFQRIEKNRTYELSGSKYIPGDTIIQISAFVHLQDSSGVIPPIQLYNIFFGDKQSAHSETGSLVIETDSLMNETDSLNGEALQLDS
;
A
#
# COMPACT_ATOMS: atom_id res chain seq x y z
N MET A 1 86.15 4.99 -30.70
CA MET A 1 85.05 4.74 -29.73
C MET A 1 84.13 5.96 -29.59
N LYS A 2 83.10 6.16 -30.44
CA LYS A 2 82.13 7.28 -30.25
C LYS A 2 80.66 6.97 -30.59
N ASN A 3 80.33 5.77 -31.08
CA ASN A 3 78.97 5.43 -31.55
C ASN A 3 78.09 4.63 -30.58
N TRP A 4 78.59 4.25 -29.39
CA TRP A 4 77.80 3.43 -28.46
C TRP A 4 76.84 4.24 -27.57
N ARG A 5 77.22 5.46 -27.14
CA ARG A 5 76.36 6.32 -26.30
C ARG A 5 75.13 6.87 -27.02
N LYS A 6 75.19 7.06 -28.35
CA LYS A 6 74.06 7.61 -29.13
C LYS A 6 72.92 6.60 -29.27
N LYS A 7 73.22 5.32 -29.54
CA LYS A 7 72.21 4.25 -29.64
C LYS A 7 71.43 4.03 -28.33
N ASN A 8 72.11 4.02 -27.18
CA ASN A 8 71.46 3.86 -25.88
C ASN A 8 70.58 5.05 -25.46
N LYS A 9 70.84 6.26 -26.01
CA LYS A 9 70.02 7.44 -25.75
C LYS A 9 68.74 7.44 -26.61
N ILE A 10 68.85 7.01 -27.86
CA ILE A 10 67.70 6.91 -28.80
C ILE A 10 66.73 5.82 -28.35
N SER A 11 67.21 4.63 -27.95
CA SER A 11 66.36 3.55 -27.45
C SER A 11 65.65 3.91 -26.14
N LYS A 12 66.31 4.63 -25.22
CA LYS A 12 65.68 5.13 -23.98
C LYS A 12 64.62 6.19 -24.24
N LEU A 13 64.78 7.02 -25.27
CA LEU A 13 63.81 8.05 -25.66
C LEU A 13 62.57 7.44 -26.32
N GLU A 14 62.73 6.43 -27.19
CA GLU A 14 61.60 5.68 -27.78
C GLU A 14 60.80 4.90 -26.71
N VAL A 15 61.47 4.25 -25.75
CA VAL A 15 60.81 3.53 -24.66
C VAL A 15 60.09 4.48 -23.70
N LYS A 16 60.66 5.66 -23.42
CA LYS A 16 60.02 6.68 -22.58
C LYS A 16 58.79 7.28 -23.27
N SER A 17 58.87 7.55 -24.58
CA SER A 17 57.75 8.01 -25.41
C SER A 17 56.59 7.01 -25.44
N ARG A 18 56.87 5.70 -25.65
CA ARG A 18 55.84 4.65 -25.63
C ARG A 18 55.11 4.54 -24.29
N LYS A 19 55.83 4.65 -23.17
CA LYS A 19 55.21 4.64 -21.83
C LYS A 19 54.35 5.88 -21.61
N SER A 20 54.81 7.07 -22.01
CA SER A 20 54.04 8.31 -21.90
C SER A 20 52.78 8.31 -22.77
N VAL A 21 52.84 7.75 -23.98
CA VAL A 21 51.65 7.58 -24.85
C VAL A 21 50.68 6.56 -24.26
N ALA A 22 51.19 5.45 -23.68
CA ALA A 22 50.34 4.48 -23.00
C ALA A 22 49.66 5.08 -21.75
N TYR A 23 50.35 5.91 -20.97
CA TYR A 23 49.73 6.64 -19.85
C TYR A 23 48.70 7.66 -20.33
N LEU A 24 48.94 8.37 -21.44
CA LEU A 24 47.97 9.28 -22.03
C LEU A 24 46.72 8.54 -22.52
N LEU A 25 46.89 7.41 -23.21
CA LEU A 25 45.77 6.57 -23.64
C LEU A 25 45.00 5.98 -22.46
N LEU A 26 45.69 5.54 -21.41
CA LEU A 26 45.08 5.07 -20.16
C LEU A 26 44.30 6.20 -19.46
N PHE A 27 44.84 7.43 -19.44
CA PHE A 27 44.20 8.60 -18.85
C PHE A 27 42.97 9.07 -19.66
N ILE A 28 43.02 8.96 -20.99
CA ILE A 28 41.87 9.20 -21.87
C ILE A 28 40.81 8.10 -21.70
N LEU A 29 41.21 6.84 -21.51
CA LEU A 29 40.29 5.74 -21.21
C LEU A 29 39.63 5.90 -19.82
N LEU A 30 40.40 6.29 -18.80
CA LEU A 30 39.88 6.60 -17.47
C LEU A 30 39.01 7.86 -17.46
N GLY A 31 39.38 8.88 -18.23
CA GLY A 31 38.61 10.13 -18.39
C GLY A 31 37.32 9.94 -19.18
N GLY A 32 37.32 9.07 -20.19
CA GLY A 32 36.13 8.71 -20.97
C GLY A 32 35.07 7.98 -20.15
N LEU A 33 35.48 7.19 -19.14
CA LEU A 33 34.56 6.54 -18.21
C LEU A 33 33.86 7.54 -17.26
N ALA A 34 34.44 8.72 -17.03
CA ALA A 34 33.81 9.80 -16.26
C ALA A 34 32.72 10.57 -17.04
N HIS A 35 32.67 10.43 -18.38
CA HIS A 35 31.58 10.96 -19.22
C HIS A 35 30.31 10.09 -19.20
N SER A 36 30.30 8.98 -18.45
CA SER A 36 29.08 8.20 -18.17
C SER A 36 28.19 8.82 -17.09
N CYS A 37 28.51 10.03 -16.60
CA CYS A 37 27.50 10.94 -16.06
C CYS A 37 26.73 11.53 -17.24
N GLN A 38 25.70 10.82 -17.69
CA GLN A 38 24.81 11.27 -18.75
C GLN A 38 24.38 12.72 -18.52
N ASN A 39 24.42 13.50 -19.59
CA ASN A 39 24.07 14.92 -19.70
C ASN A 39 22.59 15.16 -19.32
N ARG A 40 22.24 14.91 -18.05
CA ARG A 40 20.89 15.04 -17.49
C ARG A 40 20.66 16.51 -17.16
N PRO A 41 19.64 17.16 -17.74
CA PRO A 41 19.26 18.52 -17.38
C PRO A 41 18.97 18.64 -15.88
N LYS A 42 19.06 19.86 -15.34
CA LYS A 42 18.89 20.09 -13.89
C LYS A 42 17.43 19.92 -13.45
N GLU A 43 16.52 20.20 -14.37
CA GLU A 43 15.07 20.11 -14.31
C GLU A 43 14.52 18.68 -14.49
N VAL A 44 15.39 17.67 -14.58
CA VAL A 44 15.00 16.26 -14.66
C VAL A 44 15.44 15.60 -13.38
N LEU A 45 14.58 14.86 -12.68
CA LEU A 45 14.93 14.10 -11.49
C LEU A 45 16.08 13.13 -11.75
N ASN A 46 17.00 12.99 -10.80
CA ASN A 46 18.05 11.99 -10.96
C ASN A 46 17.45 10.58 -10.88
N ARG A 47 18.15 9.60 -11.44
CA ARG A 47 17.64 8.22 -11.55
C ARG A 47 17.12 7.65 -10.23
N LYS A 48 17.86 7.84 -9.12
CA LYS A 48 17.45 7.32 -7.80
C LYS A 48 16.21 8.01 -7.26
N GLN A 49 16.08 9.33 -7.47
CA GLN A 49 14.87 10.07 -7.08
C GLN A 49 13.68 9.62 -7.90
N MET A 50 13.86 9.48 -9.23
CA MET A 50 12.83 9.01 -10.14
C MET A 50 12.35 7.60 -9.78
N GLU A 51 13.27 6.64 -9.56
CA GLU A 51 12.90 5.27 -9.17
C GLU A 51 12.12 5.21 -7.85
N ARG A 52 12.47 6.04 -6.86
CA ARG A 52 11.74 6.10 -5.58
C ARG A 52 10.34 6.70 -5.77
N LEU A 53 10.24 7.78 -6.52
CA LEU A 53 8.97 8.44 -6.79
C LEU A 53 8.05 7.56 -7.64
N MET A 54 8.56 6.90 -8.67
CA MET A 54 7.82 5.91 -9.47
C MET A 54 7.23 4.80 -8.60
N TYR A 55 8.02 4.25 -7.67
CA TYR A 55 7.54 3.23 -6.75
C TYR A 55 6.36 3.72 -5.91
N ASP A 56 6.46 4.91 -5.30
CA ASP A 56 5.40 5.43 -4.44
C ASP A 56 4.16 5.89 -5.23
N VAL A 57 4.34 6.40 -6.46
CA VAL A 57 3.23 6.71 -7.39
C VAL A 57 2.48 5.43 -7.74
N TYR A 58 3.16 4.33 -8.08
CA TYR A 58 2.48 3.05 -8.39
C TYR A 58 1.73 2.47 -7.21
N ILE A 59 2.26 2.58 -5.99
CA ILE A 59 1.52 2.20 -4.77
C ILE A 59 0.28 3.08 -4.61
N ALA A 60 0.40 4.39 -4.85
CA ALA A 60 -0.70 5.31 -4.70
C ALA A 60 -1.80 5.08 -5.74
N GLU A 61 -1.45 4.84 -7.00
CA GLU A 61 -2.37 4.47 -8.08
C GLU A 61 -3.10 3.16 -7.76
N ALA A 62 -2.37 2.12 -7.34
CA ALA A 62 -2.97 0.85 -6.92
C ALA A 62 -3.92 1.02 -5.72
N THR A 63 -3.60 1.93 -4.79
CA THR A 63 -4.46 2.25 -3.65
C THR A 63 -5.75 2.94 -4.09
N ILE A 64 -5.65 3.92 -4.99
CA ILE A 64 -6.81 4.61 -5.58
C ILE A 64 -7.72 3.61 -6.31
N GLU A 65 -7.14 2.71 -7.10
CA GLU A 65 -7.90 1.70 -7.84
C GLU A 65 -8.63 0.73 -6.91
N ASN A 66 -7.99 0.34 -5.81
CA ASN A 66 -8.56 -0.60 -4.85
C ASN A 66 -9.61 0.03 -3.92
N ASP A 67 -9.49 1.34 -3.62
CA ASP A 67 -10.40 2.08 -2.74
C ASP A 67 -11.26 3.09 -3.50
N TYR A 68 -12.02 2.58 -4.47
CA TYR A 68 -12.83 3.42 -5.36
C TYR A 68 -13.93 4.23 -4.65
N GLN A 69 -14.34 3.82 -3.43
CA GLN A 69 -15.37 4.51 -2.66
C GLN A 69 -14.85 5.83 -2.07
N ASN A 70 -13.61 5.83 -1.56
CA ASN A 70 -12.96 7.02 -0.99
C ASN A 70 -12.26 7.89 -2.04
N PHE A 71 -12.02 7.36 -3.24
CA PHE A 71 -11.45 8.07 -4.39
C PHE A 71 -12.42 8.10 -5.57
N ASN A 72 -13.64 8.56 -5.33
CA ASN A 72 -14.70 8.58 -6.34
C ASN A 72 -14.68 9.84 -7.22
N THR A 73 -14.02 10.92 -6.80
CA THR A 73 -13.84 12.15 -7.58
C THR A 73 -12.43 12.29 -8.12
N LEU A 74 -12.27 13.05 -9.21
CA LEU A 74 -10.96 13.40 -9.76
C LEU A 74 -10.12 14.20 -8.75
N GLU A 75 -10.74 15.13 -8.04
CA GLU A 75 -10.07 15.99 -7.05
C GLU A 75 -9.44 15.17 -5.90
N GLN A 76 -10.12 14.14 -5.40
CA GLN A 76 -9.58 13.26 -4.36
C GLN A 76 -8.37 12.47 -4.86
N LYS A 77 -8.43 11.98 -6.11
CA LYS A 77 -7.32 11.25 -6.76
C LYS A 77 -6.11 12.16 -6.92
N GLU A 78 -6.32 13.37 -7.46
CA GLU A 78 -5.26 14.37 -7.65
C GLU A 78 -4.66 14.81 -6.33
N ALA A 79 -5.48 15.08 -5.30
CA ALA A 79 -5.01 15.45 -3.98
C ALA A 79 -4.12 14.36 -3.36
N TYR A 80 -4.46 13.09 -3.56
CA TYR A 80 -3.68 11.96 -3.07
C TYR A 80 -2.33 11.84 -3.77
N ILE A 81 -2.29 11.91 -5.10
CA ILE A 81 -1.05 11.91 -5.89
C ILE A 81 -0.18 13.14 -5.55
N ASN A 82 -0.79 14.31 -5.33
CA ASN A 82 -0.08 15.52 -4.91
C ASN A 82 0.59 15.36 -3.53
N ARG A 83 0.01 14.58 -2.61
CA ARG A 83 0.67 14.23 -1.34
C ARG A 83 1.94 13.41 -1.58
N VAL A 84 1.92 12.48 -2.53
CA VAL A 84 3.12 11.71 -2.93
C VAL A 84 4.19 12.67 -3.46
N PHE A 85 3.85 13.58 -4.37
CA PHE A 85 4.81 14.56 -4.88
C PHE A 85 5.40 15.43 -3.79
N LYS A 86 4.58 15.91 -2.84
CA LYS A 86 5.04 16.67 -1.69
C LYS A 86 6.03 15.89 -0.81
N ALA A 87 5.77 14.60 -0.56
CA ALA A 87 6.66 13.73 0.21
C ALA A 87 8.05 13.58 -0.46
N HIS A 88 8.08 13.56 -1.79
CA HIS A 88 9.32 13.53 -2.58
C HIS A 88 9.94 14.90 -2.85
N LYS A 89 9.37 15.98 -2.27
CA LYS A 89 9.79 17.37 -2.51
C LYS A 89 9.85 17.70 -4.01
N THR A 90 8.86 17.23 -4.76
CA THR A 90 8.73 17.46 -6.20
C THR A 90 7.35 18.03 -6.54
N THR A 91 7.13 18.36 -7.81
CA THR A 91 5.84 18.78 -8.34
C THR A 91 5.44 17.88 -9.50
N GLN A 92 4.14 17.90 -9.86
CA GLN A 92 3.64 17.18 -11.02
C GLN A 92 4.38 17.58 -12.30
N ALA A 93 4.54 18.88 -12.55
CA ALA A 93 5.26 19.36 -13.73
C ALA A 93 6.73 18.88 -13.79
N HIS A 94 7.43 18.84 -12.64
CA HIS A 94 8.80 18.34 -12.57
C HIS A 94 8.87 16.83 -12.81
N TRP A 95 7.89 16.09 -12.27
CA TRP A 95 7.70 14.67 -12.55
C TRP A 95 7.44 14.42 -14.05
N ASP A 96 6.49 15.11 -14.66
CA ASP A 96 6.12 14.95 -16.07
C ASP A 96 7.29 15.27 -17.01
N THR A 97 8.02 16.35 -16.71
CA THR A 97 9.25 16.72 -17.44
C THR A 97 10.30 15.61 -17.34
N SER A 98 10.48 15.05 -16.14
CA SER A 98 11.44 13.97 -15.91
C SER A 98 11.03 12.70 -16.62
N LEU A 99 9.75 12.32 -16.52
CA LEU A 99 9.19 11.13 -17.15
C LEU A 99 9.33 11.18 -18.66
N SER A 100 9.01 12.33 -19.27
CA SER A 100 9.19 12.58 -20.70
C SER A 100 10.66 12.40 -21.11
N TRP A 101 11.60 13.03 -20.40
CA TRP A 101 13.03 12.92 -20.70
C TRP A 101 13.58 11.49 -20.57
N TYR A 102 13.12 10.72 -19.57
CA TYR A 102 13.52 9.32 -19.45
C TYR A 102 12.86 8.43 -20.50
N SER A 103 11.64 8.74 -20.95
CA SER A 103 10.94 7.98 -22.00
C SER A 103 11.68 8.05 -23.34
N ASP A 104 12.30 9.18 -23.66
CA ASP A 104 13.20 9.34 -24.81
C ASP A 104 14.50 8.53 -24.70
N ARG A 105 14.78 7.96 -23.51
CA ARG A 105 15.95 7.14 -23.21
C ARG A 105 15.52 5.77 -22.70
N ILE A 106 14.88 5.03 -23.60
CA ILE A 106 14.18 3.78 -23.30
C ILE A 106 15.01 2.78 -22.46
N ASP A 107 16.31 2.63 -22.72
CA ASP A 107 17.17 1.72 -21.95
C ASP A 107 17.28 2.09 -20.46
N LEU A 108 17.32 3.40 -20.15
CA LEU A 108 17.35 3.87 -18.77
C LEU A 108 15.99 3.71 -18.12
N TYR A 109 14.92 4.05 -18.84
CA TYR A 109 13.56 3.93 -18.37
C TYR A 109 13.19 2.48 -18.05
N LEU A 110 13.51 1.53 -18.92
CA LEU A 110 13.28 0.10 -18.68
C LEU A 110 14.06 -0.40 -17.46
N LYS A 111 15.34 -0.01 -17.32
CA LYS A 111 16.14 -0.36 -16.13
C LYS A 111 15.55 0.20 -14.83
N MET A 112 14.98 1.40 -14.85
CA MET A 112 14.28 1.97 -13.69
C MET A 112 13.00 1.18 -13.39
N ASN A 113 12.19 0.88 -14.40
CA ASN A 113 10.98 0.08 -14.23
C ASN A 113 11.27 -1.32 -13.68
N ASP A 114 12.31 -1.99 -14.17
CA ASP A 114 12.73 -3.30 -13.65
C ASP A 114 13.17 -3.20 -12.18
N SER A 115 13.89 -2.13 -11.82
CA SER A 115 14.27 -1.84 -10.42
C SER A 115 13.03 -1.66 -9.54
N VAL A 116 12.08 -0.83 -9.97
CA VAL A 116 10.81 -0.59 -9.26
C VAL A 116 9.98 -1.86 -9.15
N LYS A 117 9.83 -2.62 -10.24
CA LYS A 117 9.12 -3.90 -10.28
C LYS A 117 9.72 -4.92 -9.31
N ALA A 118 11.04 -5.06 -9.33
CA ALA A 118 11.74 -5.97 -8.42
C ALA A 118 11.55 -5.53 -6.96
N ARG A 119 11.53 -4.23 -6.68
CA ARG A 119 11.22 -3.71 -5.33
C ARG A 119 9.78 -4.03 -4.92
N LEU A 120 8.80 -3.78 -5.78
CA LEU A 120 7.39 -4.12 -5.52
C LEU A 120 7.21 -5.62 -5.24
N GLN A 121 7.84 -6.48 -6.03
CA GLN A 121 7.80 -7.93 -5.82
C GLN A 121 8.39 -8.36 -4.48
N ARG A 122 9.54 -7.79 -4.09
CA ARG A 122 10.14 -8.05 -2.76
C ARG A 122 9.23 -7.59 -1.63
N THR A 123 8.72 -6.37 -1.69
CA THR A 123 7.77 -5.85 -0.68
C THR A 123 6.55 -6.75 -0.58
N ARG A 124 6.00 -7.20 -1.71
CA ARG A 124 4.87 -8.14 -1.74
C ARG A 124 5.23 -9.47 -1.06
N GLN A 125 6.36 -10.08 -1.41
CA GLN A 125 6.81 -11.33 -0.80
C GLN A 125 7.06 -11.17 0.71
N GLU A 126 7.64 -10.06 1.14
CA GLU A 126 7.83 -9.76 2.57
C GLU A 126 6.49 -9.63 3.31
N ILE A 127 5.48 -8.99 2.69
CA ILE A 127 4.12 -8.94 3.23
C ILE A 127 3.52 -10.35 3.28
N GLU A 128 3.61 -11.13 2.21
CA GLU A 128 3.11 -12.51 2.16
C GLU A 128 3.77 -13.39 3.25
N VAL A 129 5.09 -13.29 3.44
CA VAL A 129 5.83 -14.00 4.50
C VAL A 129 5.41 -13.53 5.88
N ARG A 130 5.27 -12.22 6.11
CA ARG A 130 4.82 -11.67 7.40
C ARG A 130 3.39 -12.13 7.71
N MET A 131 2.51 -12.13 6.71
CA MET A 131 1.14 -12.66 6.84
C MET A 131 1.19 -14.16 7.14
N ALA A 132 1.99 -14.95 6.43
CA ALA A 132 2.15 -16.38 6.69
C ALA A 132 2.71 -16.66 8.09
N GLN A 133 3.68 -15.88 8.58
CA GLN A 133 4.22 -16.00 9.94
C GLN A 133 3.19 -15.60 11.02
N GLN A 134 2.38 -14.57 10.74
CA GLN A 134 1.27 -14.19 11.61
C GLN A 134 0.17 -15.27 11.63
N ASN A 135 -0.02 -15.98 10.52
CA ASN A 135 -0.94 -17.10 10.37
C ASN A 135 -0.39 -18.44 10.92
N GLN A 136 0.94 -18.59 11.02
CA GLN A 136 1.61 -19.74 11.64
C GLN A 136 1.52 -19.74 13.18
N ARG A 137 1.04 -18.65 13.80
CA ARG A 137 0.33 -18.77 15.08
C ARG A 137 -1.03 -19.39 14.76
N GLU A 138 -1.01 -20.69 14.45
CA GLU A 138 -2.18 -21.49 14.16
C GLU A 138 -3.14 -21.37 15.35
N ILE A 139 -4.12 -20.49 15.21
CA ILE A 139 -5.29 -20.55 16.08
C ILE A 139 -6.07 -21.74 15.55
N ASP A 140 -6.05 -22.85 16.29
CA ASP A 140 -6.94 -23.96 16.00
C ASP A 140 -8.38 -23.44 16.07
N PHE A 141 -8.99 -23.21 14.90
CA PHE A 141 -10.34 -22.70 14.76
C PHE A 141 -11.40 -23.67 15.31
N THR A 142 -11.02 -24.88 15.72
CA THR A 142 -11.88 -25.79 16.47
C THR A 142 -11.92 -25.48 17.98
N LEU A 143 -10.91 -24.79 18.50
CA LEU A 143 -10.81 -24.38 19.91
C LEU A 143 -11.39 -22.97 20.16
N LEU A 144 -11.70 -22.23 19.10
CA LEU A 144 -12.31 -20.91 19.21
C LEU A 144 -13.83 -21.00 19.49
N PRO A 145 -14.38 -20.05 20.26
CA PRO A 145 -15.81 -20.02 20.52
C PRO A 145 -16.59 -19.80 19.22
N PRO A 146 -17.84 -20.31 19.10
CA PRO A 146 -18.68 -20.11 17.91
C PRO A 146 -18.90 -18.64 17.52
N SER A 147 -18.76 -17.72 18.47
CA SER A 147 -18.89 -16.28 18.29
C SER A 147 -17.65 -15.56 17.80
N TYR A 148 -16.51 -16.26 17.74
CA TYR A 148 -15.27 -15.68 17.26
C TYR A 148 -15.39 -15.30 15.79
N LEU A 149 -15.08 -14.04 15.50
CA LEU A 149 -15.05 -13.50 14.15
C LEU A 149 -13.60 -13.16 13.79
N PRO A 150 -12.97 -13.88 12.86
CA PRO A 150 -11.61 -13.56 12.45
C PRO A 150 -11.59 -12.21 11.71
N PRO A 151 -10.57 -11.35 11.92
CA PRO A 151 -10.48 -10.06 11.23
C PRO A 151 -10.19 -10.18 9.71
N TYR A 152 -9.59 -11.31 9.30
CA TYR A 152 -9.30 -11.65 7.91
C TYR A 152 -9.38 -13.17 7.71
N TYR A 153 -9.59 -13.61 6.46
CA TYR A 153 -9.69 -15.02 6.10
C TYR A 153 -9.14 -15.30 4.71
N HIS A 154 -8.33 -16.34 4.55
CA HIS A 154 -7.78 -16.74 3.25
C HIS A 154 -8.38 -18.07 2.82
N PHE A 155 -9.04 -18.10 1.67
CA PHE A 155 -9.51 -19.36 1.08
C PHE A 155 -8.37 -20.21 0.52
N SER A 156 -7.14 -19.68 0.55
CA SER A 156 -6.00 -20.32 -0.06
C SER A 156 -5.26 -21.35 0.80
N MET A 157 -5.72 -21.60 2.03
CA MET A 157 -5.00 -22.37 3.03
C MET A 157 -5.50 -23.82 3.14
N PRO A 158 -4.59 -24.82 3.26
CA PRO A 158 -4.94 -26.25 3.18
C PRO A 158 -5.94 -26.78 4.23
N ASP A 159 -6.06 -26.12 5.38
CA ASP A 159 -6.96 -26.52 6.49
C ASP A 159 -8.12 -25.52 6.72
N THR A 160 -8.33 -24.60 5.78
CA THR A 160 -9.45 -23.68 5.91
C THR A 160 -10.76 -24.39 5.61
N LYS A 161 -11.69 -24.32 6.57
CA LYS A 161 -13.12 -24.54 6.29
C LYS A 161 -13.45 -23.74 5.02
N ARG A 162 -14.41 -24.17 4.21
CA ARG A 162 -14.70 -23.47 2.94
C ARG A 162 -15.40 -22.11 3.14
N GLY A 163 -15.06 -21.37 4.20
CA GLY A 163 -15.74 -20.16 4.62
C GLY A 163 -15.59 -19.82 6.09
N VAL A 164 -15.94 -18.57 6.39
CA VAL A 164 -16.10 -18.05 7.76
C VAL A 164 -17.54 -18.33 8.21
N ARG A 165 -17.70 -18.67 9.48
CA ARG A 165 -19.01 -18.76 10.13
C ARG A 165 -18.90 -18.20 11.55
N PHE A 166 -19.97 -17.61 12.04
CA PHE A 166 -20.11 -17.28 13.45
C PHE A 166 -21.54 -17.50 13.91
N LEU A 167 -21.70 -17.72 15.21
CA LEU A 167 -22.98 -17.86 15.91
C LEU A 167 -22.87 -17.09 17.22
N LEU A 168 -23.84 -16.21 17.46
CA LEU A 168 -23.98 -15.42 18.68
C LEU A 168 -25.26 -15.83 19.38
N ASP A 169 -25.18 -16.09 20.67
CA ASP A 169 -26.36 -16.19 21.54
C ASP A 169 -26.83 -14.81 22.02
N SER A 170 -27.95 -14.78 22.74
CA SER A 170 -28.53 -13.54 23.27
C SER A 170 -27.57 -12.73 24.15
N THR A 171 -26.71 -13.40 24.92
CA THR A 171 -25.73 -12.71 25.78
C THR A 171 -24.67 -12.02 24.93
N GLU A 172 -24.12 -12.72 23.94
CA GLU A 172 -23.10 -12.18 23.04
C GLU A 172 -23.65 -11.07 22.15
N ILE A 173 -24.88 -11.21 21.68
CA ILE A 173 -25.60 -10.17 20.93
C ILE A 173 -25.71 -8.90 21.79
N SER A 174 -26.15 -9.03 23.05
CA SER A 174 -26.31 -7.87 23.94
C SER A 174 -24.98 -7.14 24.22
N THR A 175 -23.85 -7.84 24.15
CA THR A 175 -22.52 -7.22 24.31
C THR A 175 -22.00 -6.51 23.06
N LYS A 176 -22.34 -7.03 21.87
CA LYS A 176 -21.81 -6.55 20.58
C LYS A 176 -22.73 -5.55 19.88
N VAL A 177 -24.01 -5.55 20.22
CA VAL A 177 -25.05 -4.71 19.65
C VAL A 177 -25.75 -4.00 20.80
N THR A 178 -25.36 -2.76 21.05
CA THR A 178 -25.94 -1.90 22.09
C THR A 178 -27.14 -1.11 21.57
N GLY A 179 -27.13 -0.76 20.28
CA GLY A 179 -28.22 -0.08 19.60
C GLY A 179 -29.30 -1.03 19.11
N ASP A 180 -30.21 -0.45 18.31
CA ASP A 180 -31.27 -1.18 17.63
C ASP A 180 -30.78 -1.78 16.32
N ASP A 181 -29.91 -1.06 15.59
CA ASP A 181 -29.40 -1.45 14.29
C ASP A 181 -27.99 -2.03 14.38
N PHE A 182 -27.76 -3.13 13.65
CA PHE A 182 -26.46 -3.78 13.53
C PHE A 182 -26.17 -4.16 12.08
N LEU A 183 -24.90 -4.43 11.81
CA LEU A 183 -24.45 -4.90 10.51
C LEU A 183 -23.39 -5.99 10.65
N PHE A 184 -23.43 -6.92 9.70
CA PHE A 184 -22.35 -7.82 9.35
C PHE A 184 -21.72 -7.33 8.04
N SER A 185 -20.44 -6.95 8.09
CA SER A 185 -19.70 -6.50 6.91
C SER A 185 -18.40 -7.27 6.71
N PHE A 186 -17.99 -7.35 5.45
CA PHE A 186 -16.71 -7.90 5.05
C PHE A 186 -16.33 -7.38 3.67
N SER A 187 -15.04 -7.27 3.40
CA SER A 187 -14.49 -6.89 2.11
C SER A 187 -13.81 -8.08 1.45
N VAL A 188 -13.94 -8.18 0.12
CA VAL A 188 -13.43 -9.32 -0.65
C VAL A 188 -12.39 -8.88 -1.67
N LEU A 189 -11.28 -9.61 -1.73
CA LEU A 189 -10.22 -9.46 -2.73
C LEU A 189 -9.94 -10.78 -3.44
N GLY A 190 -9.38 -10.69 -4.64
CA GLY A 190 -8.89 -11.84 -5.40
C GLY A 190 -9.94 -12.57 -6.23
N ILE A 191 -11.14 -12.00 -6.42
CA ILE A 191 -12.13 -12.55 -7.35
C ILE A 191 -11.69 -12.27 -8.80
N PRO A 192 -11.49 -13.31 -9.63
CA PRO A 192 -11.10 -13.14 -11.03
C PRO A 192 -12.26 -12.58 -11.88
N PRO A 193 -11.98 -11.90 -13.01
CA PRO A 193 -13.03 -11.33 -13.87
C PRO A 193 -14.03 -12.35 -14.41
N ARG A 194 -13.61 -13.62 -14.56
CA ARG A 194 -14.47 -14.75 -14.92
C ARG A 194 -14.56 -15.69 -13.73
N PHE A 195 -15.38 -15.34 -12.76
CA PHE A 195 -15.61 -16.14 -11.56
C PHE A 195 -16.96 -16.83 -11.63
N SER A 196 -16.96 -18.16 -11.65
CA SER A 196 -18.17 -18.99 -11.81
C SER A 196 -18.49 -19.86 -10.58
N LEU A 197 -17.60 -19.89 -9.58
CA LEU A 197 -17.82 -20.67 -8.37
C LEU A 197 -18.92 -20.03 -7.50
N PRO A 198 -19.84 -20.81 -6.93
CA PRO A 198 -20.81 -20.29 -5.98
C PRO A 198 -20.10 -19.71 -4.75
N PHE A 199 -20.22 -18.41 -4.56
CA PHE A 199 -19.68 -17.70 -3.42
C PHE A 199 -20.80 -16.86 -2.80
N THR A 200 -21.14 -17.16 -1.56
CA THR A 200 -22.39 -16.68 -0.95
C THR A 200 -22.19 -16.31 0.50
N SER A 201 -22.88 -15.28 0.95
CA SER A 201 -23.07 -14.96 2.36
C SER A 201 -24.54 -15.09 2.76
N LEU A 202 -24.75 -15.44 4.03
CA LEU A 202 -26.07 -15.49 4.66
C LEU A 202 -25.95 -14.91 6.07
N LEU A 203 -26.85 -14.02 6.42
CA LEU A 203 -27.11 -13.58 7.79
C LEU A 203 -28.49 -14.13 8.21
N THR A 204 -28.53 -14.84 9.33
CA THR A 204 -29.75 -15.39 9.91
C THR A 204 -29.98 -14.77 11.28
N MET A 205 -31.18 -14.25 11.50
CA MET A 205 -31.60 -13.61 12.73
C MET A 205 -32.82 -14.37 13.25
N VAL A 206 -32.68 -15.02 14.40
CA VAL A 206 -33.75 -15.80 15.05
C VAL A 206 -34.37 -14.95 16.14
N TYR A 207 -35.62 -14.57 15.97
CA TYR A 207 -36.46 -13.90 16.96
C TYR A 207 -37.27 -14.95 17.73
N SER A 208 -38.03 -14.51 18.73
CA SER A 208 -38.88 -15.40 19.52
C SER A 208 -40.02 -16.02 18.72
N ASP A 209 -40.53 -15.31 17.71
CA ASP A 209 -41.68 -15.70 16.90
C ASP A 209 -41.34 -16.02 15.43
N THR A 210 -40.22 -15.52 14.94
CA THR A 210 -39.88 -15.51 13.51
C THR A 210 -38.39 -15.69 13.28
N THR A 211 -38.01 -16.02 12.05
CA THR A 211 -36.60 -16.08 11.64
C THR A 211 -36.44 -15.36 10.31
N LEU A 212 -35.50 -14.42 10.27
CA LEU A 212 -35.19 -13.64 9.09
C LEU A 212 -33.88 -14.12 8.48
N TYR A 213 -33.88 -14.23 7.14
CA TYR A 213 -32.74 -14.66 6.35
C TYR A 213 -32.38 -13.57 5.34
N GLN A 214 -31.14 -13.10 5.38
CA GLN A 214 -30.60 -12.17 4.39
C GLN A 214 -29.48 -12.86 3.62
N PHE A 215 -29.73 -13.16 2.36
CA PHE A 215 -28.80 -13.83 1.47
C PHE A 215 -28.15 -12.85 0.50
N GLN A 216 -26.86 -13.02 0.23
CA GLN A 216 -26.15 -12.24 -0.78
C GLN A 216 -25.13 -13.08 -1.54
N ARG A 217 -25.11 -12.91 -2.87
CA ARG A 217 -24.11 -13.54 -3.74
C ARG A 217 -22.87 -12.64 -3.87
N ILE A 218 -21.70 -13.25 -3.86
CA ILE A 218 -20.39 -12.59 -3.93
C ILE A 218 -19.79 -12.85 -5.32
N GLU A 219 -19.52 -11.78 -6.07
CA GLU A 219 -19.20 -11.86 -7.51
C GLU A 219 -18.05 -10.94 -7.92
N LYS A 220 -17.70 -9.95 -7.09
CA LYS A 220 -16.69 -8.95 -7.40
C LYS A 220 -15.97 -8.45 -6.15
N ASN A 221 -14.79 -7.90 -6.35
CA ASN A 221 -14.01 -7.29 -5.28
C ASN A 221 -14.71 -6.01 -4.80
N ARG A 222 -15.29 -6.05 -3.60
CA ARG A 222 -15.94 -4.92 -2.92
C ARG A 222 -16.23 -5.27 -1.47
N THR A 223 -16.78 -4.29 -0.75
CA THR A 223 -17.44 -4.48 0.55
C THR A 223 -18.86 -5.01 0.38
N TYR A 224 -19.22 -5.98 1.21
CA TYR A 224 -20.55 -6.56 1.33
C TYR A 224 -21.07 -6.30 2.74
N GLU A 225 -22.36 -5.97 2.84
CA GLU A 225 -23.01 -5.57 4.10
C GLU A 225 -24.38 -6.23 4.18
N LEU A 226 -24.65 -6.86 5.33
CA LEU A 226 -25.93 -7.45 5.70
C LEU A 226 -26.35 -6.83 7.02
N SER A 227 -27.55 -6.26 7.10
CA SER A 227 -27.97 -5.40 8.20
C SER A 227 -29.24 -5.93 8.83
N GLY A 228 -29.40 -5.71 10.13
CA GLY A 228 -30.58 -6.10 10.88
C GLY A 228 -30.92 -5.10 11.97
N SER A 229 -32.13 -5.23 12.52
CA SER A 229 -32.64 -4.35 13.58
C SER A 229 -33.33 -5.17 14.68
N LYS A 230 -33.26 -4.71 15.93
CA LYS A 230 -34.09 -5.19 17.04
C LYS A 230 -35.46 -4.52 16.95
N TYR A 231 -36.54 -5.29 16.83
CA TYR A 231 -37.86 -4.75 16.52
C TYR A 231 -38.66 -4.26 17.74
N ILE A 232 -38.39 -4.79 18.95
CA ILE A 232 -39.16 -4.47 20.15
C ILE A 232 -38.23 -4.41 21.38
N PRO A 233 -38.39 -3.43 22.28
CA PRO A 233 -37.74 -3.45 23.59
C PRO A 233 -38.13 -4.71 24.38
N GLY A 234 -37.17 -5.62 24.60
CA GLY A 234 -37.36 -6.88 25.33
C GLY A 234 -37.66 -8.11 24.46
N ASP A 235 -38.03 -7.94 23.19
CA ASP A 235 -38.04 -9.05 22.23
C ASP A 235 -36.65 -9.13 21.59
N THR A 236 -35.87 -10.03 22.17
CA THR A 236 -34.44 -10.06 21.96
C THR A 236 -34.17 -11.12 20.92
N ILE A 237 -33.48 -10.73 19.84
CA ILE A 237 -32.91 -11.69 18.91
C ILE A 237 -32.21 -12.78 19.73
N ILE A 238 -32.73 -14.00 19.64
CA ILE A 238 -32.30 -15.14 20.45
C ILE A 238 -30.96 -15.63 19.95
N GLN A 239 -30.78 -15.58 18.63
CA GLN A 239 -29.57 -16.03 17.98
C GLN A 239 -29.32 -15.26 16.69
N ILE A 240 -28.07 -14.89 16.47
CA ILE A 240 -27.59 -14.39 15.18
C ILE A 240 -26.55 -15.38 14.69
N SER A 241 -26.66 -15.80 13.44
CA SER A 241 -25.62 -16.59 12.81
C SER A 241 -25.38 -16.11 11.40
N ALA A 242 -24.13 -16.15 10.97
CA ALA A 242 -23.80 -15.83 9.59
C ALA A 242 -22.71 -16.74 9.05
N PHE A 243 -22.68 -16.88 7.73
CA PHE A 243 -21.57 -17.49 7.04
C PHE A 243 -21.21 -16.75 5.76
N VAL A 244 -19.97 -16.92 5.35
CA VAL A 244 -19.45 -16.54 4.04
C VAL A 244 -18.76 -17.77 3.48
N HIS A 245 -19.35 -18.39 2.47
CA HIS A 245 -18.96 -19.72 1.98
C HIS A 245 -18.63 -19.70 0.49
N LEU A 246 -17.47 -20.27 0.16
CA LEU A 246 -17.03 -20.50 -1.20
C LEU A 246 -17.13 -21.99 -1.52
N GLN A 247 -17.99 -22.35 -2.45
CA GLN A 247 -18.11 -23.71 -2.93
C GLN A 247 -17.01 -24.00 -3.95
N ASP A 248 -16.00 -24.77 -3.53
CA ASP A 248 -15.00 -25.32 -4.44
C ASP A 248 -15.37 -26.76 -4.84
N SER A 249 -15.48 -26.98 -6.14
CA SER A 249 -15.68 -28.30 -6.76
C SER A 249 -14.47 -28.77 -7.57
N SER A 250 -13.44 -27.94 -7.70
CA SER A 250 -12.34 -28.11 -8.66
C SER A 250 -10.99 -28.45 -8.02
N GLY A 251 -10.82 -28.23 -6.72
CA GLY A 251 -9.55 -28.43 -6.02
C GLY A 251 -8.50 -27.35 -6.34
N VAL A 252 -8.86 -26.36 -7.17
CA VAL A 252 -8.03 -25.19 -7.44
C VAL A 252 -8.30 -24.17 -6.35
N ILE A 253 -7.30 -24.01 -5.49
CA ILE A 253 -7.29 -23.08 -4.38
C ILE A 253 -7.30 -21.63 -4.95
N PRO A 254 -8.41 -20.88 -4.87
CA PRO A 254 -8.46 -19.53 -5.40
C PRO A 254 -7.76 -18.57 -4.43
N PRO A 255 -6.98 -17.58 -4.92
CA PRO A 255 -6.29 -16.62 -4.06
C PRO A 255 -7.25 -15.53 -3.54
N ILE A 256 -8.40 -15.96 -3.01
CA ILE A 256 -9.46 -15.09 -2.50
C ILE A 256 -9.22 -14.85 -1.01
N GLN A 257 -9.39 -13.59 -0.60
CA GLN A 257 -9.25 -13.16 0.77
C GLN A 257 -10.48 -12.35 1.21
N LEU A 258 -10.90 -12.58 2.46
CA LEU A 258 -11.79 -11.70 3.21
C LEU A 258 -10.96 -10.84 4.17
N TYR A 259 -11.33 -9.59 4.33
CA TYR A 259 -10.73 -8.66 5.29
C TYR A 259 -11.76 -7.66 5.78
N ASN A 260 -11.44 -6.91 6.83
CA ASN A 260 -12.38 -6.01 7.52
C ASN A 260 -13.68 -6.73 7.88
N ILE A 261 -13.58 -7.98 8.34
CA ILE A 261 -14.74 -8.76 8.75
C ILE A 261 -15.21 -8.22 10.10
N PHE A 262 -16.44 -7.75 10.17
CA PHE A 262 -16.98 -7.05 11.32
C PHE A 262 -18.44 -7.42 11.57
N PHE A 263 -18.80 -7.52 12.84
CA PHE A 263 -20.17 -7.59 13.30
C PHE A 263 -20.34 -6.70 14.53
N GLY A 264 -21.34 -5.82 14.51
CA GLY A 264 -21.67 -4.96 15.64
C GLY A 264 -22.66 -3.85 15.27
N ASP A 265 -22.77 -2.85 16.14
CA ASP A 265 -23.65 -1.70 15.95
C ASP A 265 -23.37 -1.00 14.62
N LYS A 266 -24.46 -0.67 13.92
CA LYS A 266 -24.39 0.19 12.74
C LYS A 266 -24.10 1.60 13.23
N GLN A 267 -22.93 2.14 12.90
CA GLN A 267 -22.65 3.54 13.18
C GLN A 267 -23.68 4.40 12.43
N SER A 268 -24.59 5.01 13.20
CA SER A 268 -25.49 6.03 12.71
C SER A 268 -24.64 7.18 12.20
N ALA A 269 -24.74 7.50 10.92
CA ALA A 269 -24.21 8.74 10.37
C ALA A 269 -25.02 9.93 10.92
N HIS A 270 -24.84 10.26 12.20
CA HIS A 270 -25.26 11.51 12.82
C HIS A 270 -24.23 11.89 13.90
N SER A 271 -23.63 13.07 13.66
CA SER A 271 -22.72 13.81 14.53
C SER A 271 -21.23 13.46 14.45
N GLU A 272 -20.59 13.85 13.34
CA GLU A 272 -19.26 14.50 13.39
C GLU A 272 -19.23 15.69 12.41
N THR A 273 -20.00 16.72 12.73
CA THR A 273 -19.62 18.11 12.41
C THR A 273 -19.02 18.71 13.68
N GLY A 274 -18.01 18.04 14.22
CA GLY A 274 -17.14 18.58 15.26
C GLY A 274 -16.02 19.33 14.58
N SER A 275 -16.05 20.66 14.66
CA SER A 275 -14.96 21.54 14.22
C SER A 275 -13.60 21.01 14.65
N LEU A 276 -12.79 20.55 13.68
CA LEU A 276 -11.35 20.40 13.89
C LEU A 276 -10.71 21.79 13.85
N VAL A 277 -10.71 22.44 15.01
CA VAL A 277 -9.71 23.44 15.34
C VAL A 277 -8.37 22.70 15.34
N ILE A 278 -7.56 22.95 14.32
CA ILE A 278 -6.19 22.48 14.27
C ILE A 278 -5.41 23.31 15.29
N GLU A 279 -5.10 22.70 16.43
CA GLU A 279 -4.09 23.18 17.36
C GLU A 279 -2.71 22.97 16.71
N THR A 280 -2.30 23.94 15.91
CA THR A 280 -0.90 24.14 15.55
C THR A 280 -0.23 24.90 16.69
N ASP A 281 0.45 24.20 17.61
CA ASP A 281 1.70 24.72 18.15
C ASP A 281 2.55 23.63 18.81
N SER A 282 3.84 23.93 18.97
CA SER A 282 4.92 23.12 19.53
C SER A 282 5.60 22.14 18.56
N LEU A 283 6.43 22.69 17.69
CA LEU A 283 7.85 22.28 17.55
C LEU A 283 8.53 23.24 16.56
N MET A 284 8.79 24.48 16.99
CA MET A 284 9.91 25.32 16.56
C MET A 284 9.97 26.54 17.50
N ASN A 285 10.70 26.40 18.61
CA ASN A 285 11.16 27.55 19.40
C ASN A 285 12.58 27.25 19.87
N GLU A 286 13.54 27.55 18.99
CA GLU A 286 14.93 27.77 19.36
C GLU A 286 15.58 28.62 18.26
N THR A 287 15.52 29.95 18.40
CA THR A 287 16.66 30.87 18.24
C THR A 287 16.20 32.33 18.41
N ASP A 288 17.03 33.07 19.15
CA ASP A 288 17.17 34.53 19.19
C ASP A 288 16.20 35.34 20.06
N SER A 289 16.45 35.24 21.37
CA SER A 289 16.51 36.42 22.23
C SER A 289 17.78 37.22 21.91
N LEU A 290 17.65 38.45 21.43
CA LEU A 290 18.57 39.55 21.75
C LEU A 290 17.97 40.88 21.26
N ASN A 291 17.99 41.84 22.19
CA ASN A 291 17.86 43.29 22.04
C ASN A 291 16.47 43.91 22.22
N GLY A 292 16.39 44.75 23.26
CA GLY A 292 15.65 46.01 23.15
C GLY A 292 14.84 46.41 24.37
N GLU A 293 15.46 46.47 25.55
CA GLU A 293 14.89 47.24 26.66
C GLU A 293 14.91 48.74 26.34
N ALA A 294 13.75 49.36 26.58
CA ALA A 294 13.34 50.77 26.64
C ALA A 294 14.39 51.90 26.50
N LEU A 295 13.94 53.03 25.94
CA LEU A 295 13.85 54.33 26.65
C LEU A 295 13.16 55.44 25.81
N GLN A 296 12.12 56.03 26.43
CA GLN A 296 11.65 57.44 26.45
C GLN A 296 11.69 58.31 25.16
N LEU A 297 10.55 58.84 24.67
CA LEU A 297 9.88 60.11 25.07
C LEU A 297 10.78 61.34 24.95
N ASP A 298 10.63 62.12 23.87
CA ASP A 298 10.14 63.52 23.92
C ASP A 298 9.85 64.09 22.53
N SER A 299 8.88 65.02 22.47
CA SER A 299 8.49 65.98 21.42
C SER A 299 7.97 65.52 20.06
#